data_AF-A0A1B6HNV5-F1
#
_entry.id   AF-A0A1B6HNV5-F1
#
_cell.length_a   1.000
_cell.length_b   1.000
_cell.length_c   1.000
_cell.angle_alpha   90.00
_cell.angle_beta   90.00
_cell.angle_gamma   90.00
#
_symmetry.space_group_name_H-M   'P 1'
#
loop_
_entity.id
_entity.type
_entity.pdbx_description
1 polymer ?
#
loop_
_entity_poly.entity_id
_entity_poly.type
_entity_poly.pdbx_seq_one_letter_code
_entity_poly.pdbx_strand_id
1 'polypeptide(L)'
;MKAIIDKTAECVVKHGQQMEILIKTRQAQNEIFDFLTVGNYFNPYYKYVLEAIKSGRYNVETSKLDDNIDSDHISSVLSINVESAPDVFDANSCVINANCPYSTLVNKIHLLKKNEGQSNFKIEDSKVKNKPQSGSTNG
;
A
#
# COMPACT_ATOMS: atom_id res chain seq x y z
N MET A 1 22.81 9.97 16.28
CA MET A 1 21.87 8.83 16.44
C MET A 1 20.54 9.20 17.08
N LYS A 2 20.51 9.71 18.33
CA LYS A 2 19.26 10.05 19.06
C LYS A 2 18.26 10.89 18.24
N ALA A 3 18.72 11.96 17.61
CA ALA A 3 17.85 12.84 16.83
C ALA A 3 17.16 12.15 15.64
N ILE A 4 17.83 11.19 14.98
CA ILE A 4 17.27 10.43 13.86
C ILE A 4 16.15 9.51 14.37
N ILE A 5 16.37 8.87 15.52
CA ILE A 5 15.38 8.01 16.17
C ILE A 5 14.16 8.84 16.59
N ASP A 6 14.38 9.98 17.24
CA ASP A 6 13.31 10.87 17.69
C ASP A 6 12.46 11.36 16.49
N LYS A 7 13.11 11.83 15.42
CA LYS A 7 12.43 12.29 14.19
C LYS A 7 11.67 11.17 13.47
N THR A 8 12.28 10.00 13.39
CA THR A 8 11.64 8.82 12.81
C THR A 8 10.42 8.41 13.61
N ALA A 9 10.54 8.35 14.95
CA ALA A 9 9.43 7.99 15.82
C ALA A 9 8.28 9.00 15.72
N GLU A 10 8.57 10.30 15.68
CA GLU A 10 7.57 11.36 15.45
C GLU A 10 6.83 11.14 14.12
N CYS A 11 7.56 10.86 13.04
CA CYS A 11 7.00 10.59 11.73
C CYS A 11 6.12 9.34 11.71
N VAL A 12 6.56 8.24 12.34
CA VAL A 12 5.79 7.00 12.44
C VAL A 12 4.55 7.16 13.32
N VAL A 13 4.60 7.94 14.39
CA VAL A 13 3.41 8.22 15.21
C VAL A 13 2.41 9.08 14.43
N LYS A 14 2.89 10.07 13.66
CA LYS A 14 2.05 10.96 12.86
C LYS A 14 1.41 10.26 11.66
N HIS A 15 2.16 9.42 10.95
CA HIS A 15 1.72 8.79 9.69
C HIS A 15 1.34 7.31 9.84
N GLY A 16 1.52 6.73 11.02
CA GLY A 16 1.22 5.34 11.33
C GLY A 16 2.33 4.36 10.97
N GLN A 17 2.10 3.09 11.29
CA GLN A 17 3.08 2.00 11.15
C GLN A 17 3.54 1.76 9.69
N GLN A 18 2.72 2.13 8.71
CA GLN A 18 3.10 2.05 7.28
C GLN A 18 4.33 2.89 6.96
N MET A 19 4.52 4.02 7.66
CA MET A 19 5.73 4.82 7.53
C MET A 19 6.98 4.05 7.98
N GLU A 20 6.91 3.28 9.06
CA GLU A 20 8.05 2.46 9.51
C GLU A 20 8.43 1.41 8.46
N ILE A 21 7.44 0.76 7.85
CA ILE A 21 7.65 -0.21 6.77
C ILE A 21 8.33 0.49 5.59
N LEU A 22 7.81 1.64 5.18
CA LEU A 22 8.34 2.40 4.07
C LEU A 22 9.80 2.81 4.29
N ILE A 23 10.12 3.29 5.49
CA ILE A 23 11.49 3.65 5.88
C ILE A 23 12.40 2.42 5.83
N LYS A 24 11.98 1.30 6.44
CA LYS A 24 12.72 0.02 6.39
C LYS A 24 13.00 -0.45 4.96
N THR A 25 12.00 -0.36 4.08
CA THR A 25 12.16 -0.83 2.70
C THR A 25 13.05 0.10 1.88
N ARG A 26 12.87 1.43 2.00
CA ARG A 26 13.66 2.41 1.22
C ARG A 26 15.10 2.51 1.69
N GLN A 27 15.35 2.34 2.97
CA GLN A 27 16.66 2.51 3.60
C GLN A 27 17.26 1.18 4.06
N ALA A 28 16.86 0.06 3.47
CA ALA A 28 17.31 -1.29 3.87
C ALA A 28 18.84 -1.48 3.79
N GLN A 29 19.53 -0.70 2.95
CA GLN A 29 20.99 -0.74 2.80
C GLN A 29 21.72 0.28 3.68
N ASN A 30 20.99 1.06 4.48
CA ASN A 30 21.54 2.13 5.30
C ASN A 30 21.49 1.74 6.78
N GLU A 31 22.67 1.45 7.34
CA GLU A 31 22.85 1.02 8.73
C GLU A 31 22.35 2.07 9.75
N ILE A 32 22.21 3.33 9.34
CA ILE A 32 21.62 4.39 10.18
C ILE A 32 20.20 4.00 10.61
N PHE A 33 19.46 3.26 9.78
CA PHE A 33 18.10 2.81 10.06
C PHE A 33 18.01 1.40 10.66
N ASP A 34 19.14 0.77 10.99
CA ASP A 34 19.16 -0.58 11.59
C ASP A 34 18.47 -0.64 12.94
N PHE A 35 18.30 0.49 13.63
CA PHE A 35 17.50 0.56 14.87
C PHE A 35 16.06 0.11 14.68
N LEU A 36 15.54 0.14 13.46
CA LEU A 36 14.21 -0.34 13.11
C LEU A 36 14.12 -1.89 13.09
N THR A 37 15.25 -2.60 12.99
CA THR A 37 15.33 -4.06 12.93
C THR A 37 15.26 -4.68 14.32
N VAL A 38 14.55 -5.81 14.43
CA VAL A 38 14.45 -6.57 15.68
C VAL A 38 15.81 -7.23 15.96
N GLY A 39 16.39 -6.93 17.13
CA GLY A 39 17.72 -7.42 17.53
C GLY A 39 18.81 -6.35 17.56
N ASN A 40 18.57 -5.17 16.96
CA ASN A 40 19.48 -4.05 17.11
C ASN A 40 19.41 -3.46 18.53
N TYR A 41 20.56 -3.03 19.06
CA TYR A 41 20.68 -2.46 20.41
C TYR A 41 19.79 -1.21 20.63
N PHE A 42 19.53 -0.43 19.59
CA PHE A 42 18.68 0.77 19.66
C PHE A 42 17.20 0.49 19.43
N ASN A 43 16.81 -0.74 19.05
CA ASN A 43 15.39 -1.07 18.84
C ASN A 43 14.52 -0.90 20.09
N PRO A 44 14.95 -1.32 21.30
CA PRO A 44 14.19 -1.08 22.53
C PRO A 44 14.02 0.42 22.83
N TYR A 45 15.07 1.22 22.58
CA TYR A 45 15.01 2.66 22.78
C TYR A 45 14.04 3.33 21.79
N TYR A 46 14.10 2.96 20.50
CA TYR A 46 13.15 3.43 19.49
C TYR A 46 11.70 3.13 19.88
N LYS A 47 11.41 1.91 20.33
CA LYS A 47 10.07 1.53 20.81
C LYS A 47 9.63 2.33 22.02
N TYR A 48 10.52 2.56 22.98
CA TYR A 48 10.24 3.40 24.14
C TYR A 48 9.86 4.82 23.72
N VAL A 49 10.64 5.44 22.82
CA VAL A 49 10.36 6.79 22.30
C VAL A 49 9.01 6.81 21.56
N LEU A 50 8.73 5.81 20.72
CA LEU A 50 7.47 5.70 20.00
C LEU A 50 6.26 5.71 20.95
N GLU A 51 6.31 4.92 22.02
CA GLU A 51 5.24 4.85 23.03
C GLU A 51 5.18 6.12 23.90
N ALA A 52 6.32 6.74 24.20
CA ALA A 52 6.38 7.98 24.94
C ALA A 52 5.77 9.16 24.16
N ILE A 53 5.97 9.20 22.83
CA ILE A 53 5.33 10.18 21.94
C ILE A 53 3.82 9.91 21.84
N LYS A 54 3.40 8.65 21.61
CA LYS A 54 1.96 8.29 21.54
C LYS A 54 1.20 8.62 22.82
N SER A 55 1.84 8.43 23.98
CA SER A 55 1.25 8.76 25.28
C SER A 55 1.32 10.25 25.62
N GLY A 56 1.92 11.08 24.76
CA GLY A 56 2.06 12.53 24.94
C GLY A 56 3.05 12.94 26.03
N ARG A 57 3.88 12.02 26.53
CA ARG A 57 4.83 12.27 27.64
C ARG A 57 6.21 12.72 27.17
N TYR A 58 6.47 12.63 25.87
CA TYR A 58 7.75 13.01 25.26
C TYR A 58 7.52 14.01 24.14
N ASN A 59 8.00 15.23 24.33
CA ASN A 59 8.08 16.23 23.28
C ASN A 59 9.42 16.06 22.56
N VAL A 60 9.39 15.83 21.25
CA VAL A 60 10.61 15.85 20.43
C VAL A 60 11.00 17.30 20.24
N GLU A 61 11.71 17.85 21.22
CA GLU A 61 12.41 19.13 21.08
C GLU A 61 13.29 19.02 19.83
N THR A 62 13.01 19.85 18.83
CA THR A 62 13.84 20.02 17.63
C THR A 62 15.13 20.73 18.03
N SER A 63 15.97 20.07 18.82
CA SER A 63 17.37 20.49 18.96
C SER A 63 17.96 20.43 17.57
N LYS A 64 18.28 21.60 17.01
CA LYS A 64 18.92 21.78 15.72
C LYS A 64 20.02 20.72 15.59
N LEU A 65 19.94 19.92 14.53
CA LEU A 65 20.95 18.92 14.23
C LEU A 65 22.28 19.67 14.10
N ASP A 66 23.30 19.27 14.85
CA ASP A 66 24.66 19.71 14.60
C ASP A 66 25.00 19.32 13.15
N ASP A 67 25.46 20.29 12.35
CA ASP A 67 25.65 20.27 10.89
C ASP A 67 26.72 19.29 10.38
N ASN A 68 26.95 18.16 11.05
CA ASN A 68 27.98 17.18 10.71
C ASN A 68 27.47 15.76 10.43
N ILE A 69 26.16 15.54 10.45
CA ILE A 69 25.55 14.31 9.94
C ILE A 69 24.86 14.67 8.64
N ASP A 70 25.38 14.13 7.53
CA ASP A 70 24.93 14.30 6.14
C ASP A 70 23.39 14.37 6.06
N SER A 71 22.88 15.60 6.14
CA SER A 71 21.49 15.93 6.52
C SER A 71 20.51 15.68 5.38
N ASP A 72 21.03 15.38 4.19
CA ASP A 72 20.24 15.18 2.98
C ASP A 72 19.55 13.80 2.97
N HIS A 73 20.07 12.83 3.74
CA HIS A 73 19.49 11.49 3.80
C HIS A 73 18.19 11.41 4.62
N ILE A 74 18.03 12.23 5.66
CA ILE A 74 16.86 12.19 6.55
C ILE A 74 15.72 13.07 6.01
N SER A 75 16.06 14.22 5.43
CA SER A 75 15.08 15.14 4.83
C SER A 75 14.29 14.49 3.68
N SER A 76 14.98 13.73 2.82
CA SER A 76 14.37 13.02 1.68
C SER A 76 13.34 11.96 2.11
N VAL A 77 13.57 11.28 3.24
CA VAL A 77 12.68 10.19 3.71
C VAL A 77 11.50 10.72 4.51
N LEU A 78 11.67 11.82 5.24
CA LEU A 78 10.62 12.40 6.09
C LEU A 78 9.72 13.41 5.36
N SER A 79 10.15 13.92 4.19
CA SER A 79 9.37 14.85 3.36
C SER A 79 8.28 14.16 2.52
N ILE A 80 7.90 12.94 2.86
CA ILE A 80 6.83 12.23 2.15
C ILE A 80 5.51 12.87 2.56
N ASN A 81 4.95 13.67 1.66
CA ASN A 81 3.55 14.04 1.72
C ASN A 81 2.76 12.74 1.56
N VAL A 82 2.42 12.10 2.70
CA VAL A 82 1.33 11.14 2.75
C VAL A 82 0.08 11.95 2.43
N GLU A 83 -0.18 12.12 1.13
CA GLU A 83 -1.51 12.44 0.66
C GLU A 83 -2.38 11.34 1.24
N SER A 84 -3.20 11.73 2.21
CA SER A 84 -4.09 10.84 2.90
C SER A 84 -4.75 9.98 1.83
N ALA A 85 -4.49 8.67 1.86
CA ALA A 85 -5.35 7.75 1.14
C ALA A 85 -6.77 8.13 1.58
N PRO A 86 -7.73 8.32 0.64
CA PRO A 86 -9.03 8.88 0.96
C PRO A 86 -9.63 8.09 2.12
N ASP A 87 -9.81 8.76 3.26
CA ASP A 87 -10.46 8.20 4.44
C ASP A 87 -11.97 8.18 4.19
N VAL A 88 -12.36 7.35 3.22
CA VAL A 88 -13.75 7.15 2.84
C VAL A 88 -13.88 5.71 2.33
N PHE A 89 -13.77 4.74 3.23
CA PHE A 89 -14.72 3.62 3.13
C PHE A 89 -16.06 4.11 3.70
N ASP A 90 -16.66 5.08 3.01
CA ASP A 90 -18.09 5.30 3.16
C ASP A 90 -18.72 4.08 2.50
N ALA A 91 -19.33 3.22 3.32
CA ALA A 91 -20.11 2.10 2.83
C ALA A 91 -21.20 2.55 1.83
N ASN A 92 -21.52 3.84 1.79
CA ASN A 92 -22.44 4.47 0.86
C ASN A 92 -21.77 5.08 -0.39
N SER A 93 -20.43 5.21 -0.42
CA SER A 93 -19.64 5.67 -1.58
C SER A 93 -19.06 4.53 -2.42
N CYS A 94 -19.20 3.27 -1.95
CA CYS A 94 -19.33 2.16 -2.89
C CYS A 94 -20.68 2.29 -3.62
N VAL A 95 -20.87 3.39 -4.33
CA VAL A 95 -21.75 3.42 -5.49
C VAL A 95 -21.13 2.38 -6.39
N ILE A 96 -21.72 1.20 -6.29
CA ILE A 96 -21.71 0.12 -7.25
C ILE A 96 -21.64 0.79 -8.62
N ASN A 97 -20.43 1.02 -9.14
CA ASN A 97 -20.28 1.31 -10.55
C ASN A 97 -21.00 0.12 -11.17
N ALA A 98 -22.10 0.37 -11.86
CA ALA A 98 -22.98 -0.67 -12.37
C ALA A 98 -22.20 -1.66 -13.28
N ASN A 99 -20.98 -1.30 -13.65
CA ASN A 99 -20.00 -2.07 -14.40
C ASN A 99 -18.96 -2.82 -13.54
N CYS A 100 -19.11 -2.92 -12.22
CA CYS A 100 -18.24 -3.76 -11.39
C CYS A 100 -18.39 -5.23 -11.80
N PRO A 101 -17.30 -6.01 -11.93
CA PRO A 101 -17.36 -7.43 -12.31
C PRO A 101 -18.31 -8.24 -11.44
N TYR A 102 -18.36 -7.92 -10.14
CA TYR A 102 -19.24 -8.55 -9.17
C TYR A 102 -20.72 -8.21 -9.43
N SER A 103 -21.04 -6.93 -9.60
CA SER A 103 -22.42 -6.47 -9.90
C SER A 103 -22.93 -7.10 -11.20
N THR A 104 -22.07 -7.14 -12.23
CA THR A 104 -22.39 -7.79 -13.51
C THR A 104 -22.68 -9.28 -13.35
N LEU A 105 -21.87 -9.98 -12.55
CA LEU A 105 -22.05 -11.42 -12.29
C LEU A 105 -23.34 -11.69 -11.49
N VAL A 106 -23.58 -10.92 -10.43
CA VAL A 106 -24.77 -11.07 -9.57
C VAL A 106 -26.05 -10.78 -10.37
N ASN A 107 -26.05 -9.73 -11.19
CA ASN A 107 -27.18 -9.39 -12.06
C ASN A 107 -27.43 -10.50 -13.09
N LYS A 108 -26.37 -11.04 -13.71
CA LYS A 108 -26.48 -12.20 -14.63
C LYS A 108 -27.06 -13.42 -13.92
N ILE A 109 -26.61 -13.74 -12.70
CA ILE A 109 -27.13 -14.88 -11.91
C ILE A 109 -28.62 -14.68 -11.61
N HIS A 110 -29.04 -13.47 -11.25
CA HIS A 110 -30.45 -13.17 -10.96
C HIS A 110 -31.33 -13.24 -12.21
N LEU A 111 -30.83 -12.76 -13.36
CA LEU A 111 -31.51 -12.84 -14.66
C LEU A 111 -31.68 -14.29 -15.14
N LEU A 112 -30.67 -15.14 -14.93
CA LEU A 112 -30.75 -16.56 -15.26
C LEU A 112 -31.80 -17.28 -14.40
N LYS A 113 -31.95 -16.90 -13.13
CA LYS A 113 -33.00 -17.44 -12.24
C LYS A 113 -34.41 -16.95 -12.58
N LYS A 114 -34.55 -15.80 -13.26
CA LYS A 114 -35.84 -15.23 -13.67
C LYS A 114 -36.35 -15.79 -15.01
N ASN A 115 -35.46 -16.41 -15.80
CA ASN A 115 -35.73 -16.89 -17.15
C ASN A 115 -35.78 -18.43 -17.24
N GLU A 116 -36.14 -19.16 -16.18
CA GLU A 116 -36.44 -20.60 -16.26
C GLU A 116 -37.79 -20.91 -16.96
N GLY A 117 -38.30 -19.98 -17.76
CA GLY A 117 -39.43 -20.18 -18.64
C GLY A 117 -39.27 -19.38 -19.93
N GLN A 118 -38.83 -20.05 -20.99
CA GLN A 118 -38.80 -19.62 -22.40
C GLN A 118 -37.60 -18.77 -22.86
N SER A 119 -36.58 -19.43 -23.44
CA SER A 119 -36.03 -19.01 -24.73
C SER A 119 -35.29 -20.17 -25.41
N ASN A 120 -35.84 -20.61 -26.55
CA ASN A 120 -35.26 -21.61 -27.44
C ASN A 120 -33.87 -21.19 -27.91
N PHE A 121 -32.82 -21.93 -27.55
CA PHE A 121 -31.55 -21.87 -28.27
C PHE A 121 -31.59 -22.92 -29.39
N LYS A 122 -32.05 -22.51 -30.58
CA LYS A 122 -31.85 -23.27 -31.81
C LYS A 122 -30.34 -23.34 -32.07
N ILE A 123 -29.80 -24.55 -32.11
CA ILE A 123 -28.47 -24.80 -32.67
C ILE A 123 -28.66 -24.74 -34.19
N GLU A 124 -28.33 -23.60 -34.80
CA GLU A 124 -28.18 -23.50 -36.25
C GLU A 124 -26.74 -23.92 -36.59
N ASP A 125 -26.62 -25.13 -37.15
CA ASP A 125 -25.38 -25.66 -37.71
C ASP A 125 -24.86 -24.76 -38.84
N SER A 126 -23.82 -23.98 -38.57
CA SER A 126 -23.06 -23.28 -39.60
C SER A 126 -21.66 -23.88 -39.71
N LYS A 127 -21.57 -24.86 -40.61
CA LYS A 127 -20.35 -25.50 -41.09
C LYS A 127 -19.65 -24.61 -42.12
N VAL A 128 -18.50 -24.02 -41.81
CA VAL A 128 -17.50 -23.54 -42.80
C VAL A 128 -16.09 -23.69 -42.19
N LYS A 129 -15.37 -24.80 -42.44
CA LYS A 129 -14.22 -24.91 -43.37
C LYS A 129 -13.28 -23.70 -43.38
N ASN A 130 -12.05 -23.83 -42.87
CA ASN A 130 -10.84 -23.94 -43.69
C ASN A 130 -9.55 -24.14 -42.86
N LYS A 131 -8.56 -24.69 -43.57
CA LYS A 131 -7.38 -25.51 -43.24
C LYS A 131 -6.12 -24.68 -42.84
N PRO A 132 -5.03 -25.27 -42.29
CA PRO A 132 -3.96 -24.55 -41.61
C PRO A 132 -2.78 -24.17 -42.52
N GLN A 133 -2.01 -23.17 -42.10
CA GLN A 133 -0.64 -22.84 -42.56
C GLN A 133 0.14 -22.38 -41.32
N SER A 134 1.06 -23.20 -40.79
CA SER A 134 2.47 -23.37 -41.21
C SER A 134 3.29 -22.11 -40.99
N GLY A 135 4.37 -22.25 -40.20
CA GLY A 135 5.06 -21.14 -39.56
C GLY A 135 6.07 -20.38 -40.41
N SER A 136 6.80 -19.48 -39.73
CA SER A 136 8.24 -19.31 -39.92
C SER A 136 8.83 -18.57 -38.73
N THR A 137 9.96 -19.10 -38.30
CA THR A 137 10.94 -18.61 -37.33
C THR A 137 11.64 -17.36 -37.83
N ASN A 138 12.00 -16.46 -36.90
CA ASN A 138 13.09 -15.51 -37.07
C ASN A 138 14.05 -15.73 -35.89
N GLY A 139 15.28 -16.18 -36.17
CA GLY A 139 16.32 -16.50 -35.19
C GLY A 139 17.15 -17.70 -35.63
#